data_AF-A0AAU9PPT9-F1
#
_entry.id   AF-A0AAU9PPT9-F1
#
_cell.length_a   1.000
_cell.length_b   1.000
_cell.length_c   1.000
_cell.angle_alpha   90.00
_cell.angle_beta   90.00
_cell.angle_gamma   90.00
#
_symmetry.space_group_name_H-M   'P 1'
#
loop_
_entity.id
_entity.type
_entity.pdbx_description
1 polymer ?
#
loop_
_entity_poly.entity_id
_entity_poly.type
_entity_poly.pdbx_seq_one_letter_code
_entity_poly.pdbx_strand_id
1 'polypeptide(L)'
;MAVPRRSELNSFSLLLLLVQVCFLCLSCSSSSVAIATGNGGGYTINGRVKIPGLMAKGFGLPVKANNAKVILNGGQHVTFLKPDGYFSFHNVPAGTHLIEVDAIGYLFSPVRVDVSARNPGKVQAALTETRRGLNELVFEPLREEHYYEVREPFNVMSIVKSPMGLMIGFMVVVVFLMPKLVENMDPEEIRKAQEEMRNQGVPSIANLMPGSGRSN
;
A
#
# COMPACT_ATOMS: atom_id res chain seq x y z
N MET A 1 -7.98 -14.03 -60.52
CA MET A 1 -9.32 -14.03 -59.88
C MET A 1 -9.81 -15.47 -59.83
N ALA A 2 -9.69 -16.15 -58.69
CA ALA A 2 -10.18 -17.51 -58.48
C ALA A 2 -10.97 -17.54 -57.17
N VAL A 3 -12.26 -17.86 -57.29
CA VAL A 3 -13.28 -17.85 -56.26
C VAL A 3 -13.03 -18.99 -55.25
N PRO A 4 -13.09 -18.77 -53.92
CA PRO A 4 -12.95 -19.85 -52.97
C PRO A 4 -14.18 -20.77 -53.06
N ARG A 5 -13.96 -22.06 -53.34
CA ARG A 5 -14.99 -23.10 -53.33
C ARG A 5 -15.56 -23.22 -51.91
N ARG A 6 -16.84 -22.90 -51.74
CA ARG A 6 -17.60 -23.24 -50.53
C ARG A 6 -17.56 -24.76 -50.37
N SER A 7 -16.97 -25.22 -49.27
CA SER A 7 -17.05 -26.62 -48.84
C SER A 7 -18.49 -26.89 -48.39
N GLU A 8 -19.20 -27.72 -49.14
CA GLU A 8 -20.51 -28.28 -48.76
C GLU A 8 -20.30 -29.13 -47.50
N LEU A 9 -20.53 -28.54 -46.33
CA LEU A 9 -20.48 -29.24 -45.06
C LEU A 9 -21.69 -30.18 -45.00
N ASN A 10 -21.45 -31.46 -45.29
CA ASN A 10 -22.48 -32.50 -45.20
C ASN A 10 -23.20 -32.43 -43.85
N SER A 11 -24.53 -32.53 -43.87
CA SER A 11 -25.39 -32.52 -42.67
C SER A 11 -24.89 -33.47 -41.57
N PHE A 12 -24.34 -34.62 -41.98
CA PHE A 12 -23.70 -35.59 -41.08
C PHE A 12 -22.46 -35.06 -40.36
N SER A 13 -21.62 -34.29 -41.06
CA SER A 13 -20.44 -33.63 -40.48
C SER A 13 -20.85 -32.53 -39.52
N LEU A 14 -21.96 -31.82 -39.80
CA LEU A 14 -22.49 -30.78 -38.93
C LEU A 14 -23.09 -31.39 -37.65
N LEU A 15 -23.80 -32.52 -37.77
CA LEU A 15 -24.32 -33.29 -36.63
C LEU A 15 -23.18 -33.80 -35.74
N LEU A 16 -22.11 -34.35 -36.34
CA LEU A 16 -20.96 -34.87 -35.59
C LEU A 16 -20.25 -33.75 -34.81
N LEU A 17 -20.12 -32.57 -35.43
CA LEU A 17 -19.52 -31.39 -34.80
C LEU A 17 -20.39 -30.87 -33.65
N LEU A 18 -21.72 -30.86 -33.80
CA LEU A 18 -22.66 -30.50 -32.73
C LEU A 18 -22.60 -31.47 -31.55
N VAL A 19 -22.50 -32.79 -31.80
CA VAL A 19 -22.36 -33.80 -30.74
C VAL A 19 -21.03 -33.60 -29.99
N GLN A 20 -19.95 -33.31 -30.71
CA GLN A 20 -18.63 -33.10 -30.12
C GLN A 20 -18.54 -31.81 -29.29
N VAL A 21 -19.17 -30.72 -29.76
CA VAL A 21 -19.33 -29.48 -28.97
C VAL A 21 -20.18 -29.73 -27.73
N CYS A 22 -21.26 -30.50 -27.83
CA CYS A 22 -22.11 -30.83 -26.70
C CYS A 22 -21.37 -31.66 -25.64
N PHE A 23 -20.52 -32.60 -26.06
CA PHE A 23 -19.68 -33.39 -25.16
C PHE A 23 -18.62 -32.53 -24.44
N LEU A 24 -18.01 -31.58 -25.14
CA LEU A 24 -17.10 -30.58 -24.54
C LEU A 24 -17.83 -29.65 -23.57
N CYS A 25 -19.05 -29.21 -23.88
CA CYS A 25 -19.88 -28.39 -22.98
C CYS A 25 -20.30 -29.14 -21.71
N LEU A 26 -20.61 -30.45 -21.81
CA LEU A 26 -20.87 -31.29 -20.65
C LEU A 26 -19.63 -31.44 -19.76
N SER A 27 -18.44 -31.51 -20.37
CA SER A 27 -17.16 -31.62 -19.66
C SER A 27 -16.77 -30.35 -18.90
N CYS A 28 -17.07 -29.17 -19.47
CA CYS A 28 -16.81 -27.86 -18.84
C CYS A 28 -17.74 -27.54 -17.65
N SER A 29 -18.81 -28.31 -17.45
CA SER A 29 -19.72 -28.13 -16.31
C SER A 29 -19.17 -28.72 -15.01
N SER A 30 -18.04 -29.42 -15.07
CA SER A 30 -17.32 -29.95 -13.89
C SER A 30 -16.31 -28.95 -13.33
N SER A 31 -16.67 -27.67 -13.25
CA SER A 31 -16.14 -26.81 -12.21
C SER A 31 -16.81 -27.24 -10.91
N SER A 32 -16.22 -28.22 -10.21
CA SER A 32 -16.66 -28.59 -8.86
C SER A 32 -16.37 -27.42 -7.91
N VAL A 33 -17.30 -26.45 -7.84
CA VAL A 33 -17.50 -25.73 -6.60
C VAL A 33 -18.04 -26.77 -5.64
N ALA A 34 -17.22 -27.14 -4.65
CA ALA A 34 -17.69 -27.95 -3.53
C ALA A 34 -18.71 -27.12 -2.74
N ILE A 35 -19.96 -27.12 -3.20
CA ILE A 35 -21.11 -26.69 -2.42
C ILE A 35 -21.30 -27.80 -1.39
N ALA A 36 -20.81 -27.55 -0.17
CA ALA A 36 -21.23 -28.35 0.96
C ALA A 36 -22.76 -28.30 1.01
N THR A 37 -23.41 -29.42 0.69
CA THR A 37 -24.83 -29.68 0.92
C THR A 37 -25.05 -29.78 2.43
N GLY A 38 -24.92 -28.66 3.13
CA GLY A 38 -25.44 -28.43 4.45
C GLY A 38 -26.80 -27.77 4.30
N ASN A 39 -27.82 -28.38 4.92
CA ASN A 39 -29.14 -27.84 5.22
C ASN A 39 -29.24 -26.30 5.03
N GLY A 40 -30.11 -25.84 4.12
CA GLY A 40 -30.18 -24.49 3.55
C GLY A 40 -30.57 -23.33 4.48
N GLY A 41 -30.05 -23.30 5.71
CA GLY A 41 -30.09 -22.13 6.58
C GLY A 41 -28.71 -21.50 6.58
N GLY A 42 -28.54 -20.37 5.89
CA GLY A 42 -27.29 -19.63 6.02
C GLY A 42 -27.17 -19.03 7.43
N TYR A 43 -25.96 -19.00 7.96
CA TYR A 43 -25.66 -18.59 9.32
C TYR A 43 -25.48 -17.08 9.39
N THR A 44 -25.74 -16.51 10.58
CA THR A 44 -25.48 -15.11 10.85
C THR A 44 -24.20 -14.97 11.66
N ILE A 45 -23.26 -14.17 11.16
CA ILE A 45 -22.03 -13.81 11.87
C ILE A 45 -22.18 -12.39 12.36
N ASN A 46 -22.04 -12.18 13.67
CA ASN A 46 -22.08 -10.86 14.29
C ASN A 46 -20.71 -10.53 14.88
N GLY A 47 -20.30 -9.27 14.74
CA GLY A 47 -19.06 -8.80 15.34
C GLY A 47 -19.08 -7.30 15.58
N ARG A 48 -18.04 -6.83 16.25
CA ARG A 48 -17.81 -5.42 16.55
C ARG A 48 -16.39 -5.03 16.15
N VAL A 49 -16.23 -3.86 15.59
CA VAL A 49 -14.92 -3.26 15.29
C VAL A 49 -14.72 -2.09 16.23
N LYS A 50 -13.64 -2.12 17.00
CA LYS A 50 -13.22 -1.01 17.85
C LYS A 50 -12.34 -0.09 17.02
N ILE A 51 -12.77 1.16 16.84
CA ILE A 51 -11.96 2.19 16.17
C ILE A 51 -11.62 3.24 17.23
N PRO A 52 -10.34 3.39 17.63
CA PRO A 52 -9.91 4.37 18.62
C PRO A 52 -10.05 5.77 18.01
N GLY A 53 -11.16 6.44 18.31
CA GLY A 53 -11.56 7.70 17.67
C GLY A 53 -13.07 7.81 17.45
N LEU A 54 -13.78 6.67 17.44
CA LEU A 54 -15.26 6.63 17.43
C LEU A 54 -15.86 7.18 18.75
N MET A 55 -15.11 7.10 19.84
CA MET A 55 -15.51 7.51 21.19
C MET A 55 -14.61 8.60 21.81
N ALA A 56 -13.43 8.87 21.22
CA ALA A 56 -12.46 9.80 21.77
C ALA A 56 -12.57 11.14 21.04
N LYS A 57 -13.17 12.12 21.72
CA LYS A 57 -13.18 13.55 21.36
C LYS A 57 -11.74 14.08 21.49
N GLY A 58 -10.88 13.77 20.53
CA GLY A 58 -9.45 14.08 20.58
C GLY A 58 -8.86 14.23 19.18
N PHE A 59 -8.05 15.27 19.03
CA PHE A 59 -7.49 15.82 17.79
C PHE A 59 -6.68 14.78 16.97
N GLY A 60 -7.33 14.21 15.97
CA GLY A 60 -6.80 13.29 14.96
C GLY A 60 -7.95 13.03 13.99
N LEU A 61 -7.69 12.97 12.68
CA LEU A 61 -8.74 12.98 11.65
C LEU A 61 -9.88 12.00 12.01
N PRO A 62 -11.14 12.46 12.15
CA PRO A 62 -12.23 11.59 12.49
C PRO A 62 -12.42 10.64 11.31
N VAL A 63 -11.94 9.41 11.44
CA VAL A 63 -12.36 8.35 10.53
C VAL A 63 -13.86 8.23 10.73
N LYS A 64 -14.58 8.79 9.77
CA LYS A 64 -16.03 8.73 9.68
C LYS A 64 -16.32 7.24 9.48
N ALA A 65 -16.66 6.55 10.56
CA ALA A 65 -16.97 5.11 10.55
C ALA A 65 -17.99 4.73 9.47
N ASN A 66 -18.75 5.73 8.98
CA ASN A 66 -19.64 5.70 7.83
C ASN A 66 -19.05 5.12 6.53
N ASN A 67 -17.72 5.03 6.34
CA ASN A 67 -17.13 4.44 5.13
C ASN A 67 -16.26 3.21 5.39
N ALA A 68 -16.31 2.63 6.60
CA ALA A 68 -15.57 1.42 6.88
C ALA A 68 -16.40 0.20 6.41
N LYS A 69 -15.77 -0.67 5.60
CA LYS A 69 -16.42 -1.86 5.04
C LYS A 69 -15.78 -3.12 5.63
N VAL A 70 -16.60 -4.14 5.83
CA VAL A 70 -16.18 -5.47 6.26
C VAL A 70 -16.38 -6.42 5.09
N ILE A 71 -15.32 -7.15 4.76
CA ILE A 71 -15.24 -8.02 3.60
C ILE A 71 -15.11 -9.45 4.09
N LEU A 72 -15.91 -10.35 3.51
CA LEU A 72 -15.87 -11.79 3.74
C LEU A 72 -15.30 -12.48 2.50
N ASN A 73 -14.33 -13.39 2.69
CA ASN A 73 -13.71 -14.21 1.65
C ASN A 73 -13.26 -13.41 0.42
N GLY A 74 -12.60 -12.27 0.62
CA GLY A 74 -12.06 -11.45 -0.48
C GLY A 74 -13.13 -10.78 -1.36
N GLY A 75 -14.35 -10.57 -0.86
CA GLY A 75 -15.40 -9.81 -1.56
C GLY A 75 -16.66 -10.61 -1.88
N GLN A 76 -16.73 -11.88 -1.48
CA GLN A 76 -17.91 -12.72 -1.70
C GLN A 76 -19.15 -12.15 -0.97
N HIS A 77 -18.95 -11.66 0.26
CA HIS A 77 -19.96 -10.88 0.96
C HIS A 77 -19.31 -9.59 1.47
N VAL A 78 -20.01 -8.48 1.35
CA VAL A 78 -19.55 -7.16 1.81
C VAL A 78 -20.65 -6.53 2.62
N THR A 79 -20.30 -6.01 3.79
CA THR A 79 -21.22 -5.25 4.64
C THR A 79 -20.54 -3.99 5.14
N PHE A 80 -21.32 -2.99 5.51
CA PHE A 80 -20.81 -1.73 6.04
C PHE A 80 -20.88 -1.73 7.57
N LEU A 81 -19.92 -1.06 8.20
CA LEU A 81 -19.96 -0.86 9.64
C LEU A 81 -21.04 0.13 10.02
N LYS A 82 -21.82 -0.22 11.04
CA LYS A 82 -22.76 0.70 11.67
C LYS A 82 -21.99 1.75 12.48
N PRO A 83 -22.61 2.92 12.77
CA PRO A 83 -21.97 3.99 13.55
C PRO A 83 -21.55 3.58 14.96
N ASP A 84 -22.13 2.52 15.50
CA ASP A 84 -21.82 1.93 16.81
C ASP A 84 -20.65 0.91 16.76
N GLY A 85 -20.09 0.68 15.56
CA GLY A 85 -19.01 -0.26 15.29
C GLY A 85 -19.48 -1.71 15.10
N TYR A 86 -20.78 -1.99 15.04
CA TYR A 86 -21.28 -3.34 14.80
C TYR A 86 -21.41 -3.67 13.32
N PHE A 87 -21.22 -4.94 12.98
CA PHE A 87 -21.55 -5.49 11.68
C PHE A 87 -22.22 -6.86 11.80
N SER A 88 -23.01 -7.20 10.79
CA SER A 88 -23.65 -8.51 10.68
C SER A 88 -23.58 -9.01 9.23
N PHE A 89 -23.16 -10.26 9.06
CA PHE A 89 -23.30 -10.99 7.81
C PHE A 89 -24.42 -11.99 7.95
N HIS A 90 -25.31 -12.02 6.96
CA HIS A 90 -26.40 -12.98 6.90
C HIS A 90 -26.14 -13.98 5.78
N ASN A 91 -26.77 -15.14 5.90
CA ASN A 91 -26.75 -16.19 4.89
C ASN A 91 -25.35 -16.74 4.57
N VAL A 92 -24.45 -16.78 5.55
CA VAL A 92 -23.08 -17.30 5.37
C VAL A 92 -23.10 -18.83 5.37
N PRO A 93 -22.49 -19.53 4.40
CA PRO A 93 -22.46 -20.99 4.40
C PRO A 93 -21.64 -21.53 5.58
N ALA A 94 -21.84 -22.81 5.92
CA ALA A 94 -20.98 -23.46 6.91
C ALA A 94 -19.57 -23.71 6.34
N GLY A 95 -18.55 -23.49 7.16
CA GLY A 95 -17.14 -23.65 6.79
C GLY A 95 -16.28 -22.52 7.34
N THR A 96 -14.99 -22.57 6.98
CA THR A 96 -14.03 -21.55 7.38
C THR A 96 -14.08 -20.37 6.42
N HIS A 97 -14.35 -19.19 6.98
CA HIS A 97 -14.42 -17.91 6.28
C HIS A 97 -13.30 -17.01 6.76
N LEU A 98 -12.87 -16.07 5.92
CA LEU A 98 -11.89 -15.06 6.28
C LEU A 98 -12.56 -13.69 6.26
N ILE A 99 -12.45 -12.96 7.37
CA ILE A 99 -13.01 -11.62 7.53
C ILE A 99 -11.88 -10.60 7.54
N GLU A 100 -12.05 -9.57 6.73
CA GLU A 100 -11.16 -8.42 6.62
C GLU A 100 -11.97 -7.14 6.87
N VAL A 101 -11.35 -6.16 7.52
CA VAL A 101 -11.95 -4.85 7.74
C VAL A 101 -11.10 -3.85 6.96
N ASP A 102 -11.73 -3.16 6.02
CA ASP A 102 -11.11 -2.07 5.26
C ASP A 102 -11.70 -0.74 5.76
N ALA A 103 -10.86 0.02 6.46
CA ALA A 103 -11.18 1.34 6.94
C ALA A 103 -10.01 2.28 6.66
N ILE A 104 -10.30 3.45 6.10
CA ILE A 104 -9.29 4.45 5.80
C ILE A 104 -8.62 4.88 7.12
N GLY A 105 -7.30 4.75 7.20
CA GLY A 105 -6.49 5.24 8.32
C GLY A 105 -6.26 4.21 9.42
N TYR A 106 -6.80 3.00 9.28
CA TYR A 106 -6.59 1.92 10.24
C TYR A 106 -6.32 0.61 9.54
N LEU A 107 -5.26 -0.08 9.98
CA LEU A 107 -4.96 -1.44 9.55
C LEU A 107 -5.47 -2.44 10.58
N PHE A 108 -6.29 -3.39 10.13
CA PHE A 108 -6.83 -4.48 10.96
C PHE A 108 -6.22 -5.83 10.58
N SER A 109 -6.02 -6.71 11.58
CA SER A 109 -5.63 -8.10 11.31
C SER A 109 -6.80 -8.87 10.67
N PRO A 110 -6.55 -9.69 9.63
CA PRO A 110 -7.57 -10.60 9.11
C PRO A 110 -7.87 -11.73 10.11
N VAL A 111 -9.15 -12.06 10.28
CA VAL A 111 -9.62 -13.05 11.24
C VAL A 111 -10.28 -14.22 10.50
N ARG A 112 -9.85 -15.45 10.82
CA ARG A 112 -10.49 -16.67 10.31
C ARG A 112 -11.64 -17.05 11.21
N VAL A 113 -12.79 -17.31 10.64
CA VAL A 113 -14.01 -17.63 11.36
C VAL A 113 -14.51 -18.96 10.88
N ASP A 114 -14.57 -19.94 11.77
CA ASP A 114 -15.12 -21.26 11.50
C ASP A 114 -16.59 -21.32 11.91
N VAL A 115 -17.45 -21.54 10.92
CA VAL A 115 -18.90 -21.65 11.08
C VAL A 115 -19.27 -23.13 11.06
N SER A 116 -19.61 -23.67 12.23
CA SER A 116 -19.99 -25.08 12.34
C SER A 116 -21.43 -25.32 11.90
N ALA A 117 -21.64 -26.19 10.92
CA ALA A 117 -22.97 -26.67 10.55
C ALA A 117 -23.65 -27.49 11.66
N ARG A 118 -22.85 -28.05 12.59
CA ARG A 118 -23.33 -28.97 13.64
C ARG A 118 -23.95 -28.23 14.83
N ASN A 119 -23.51 -27.00 15.08
CA ASN A 119 -23.95 -26.18 16.20
C ASN A 119 -24.31 -24.78 15.71
N PRO A 120 -25.55 -24.55 15.24
CA PRO A 120 -25.99 -23.23 14.81
C PRO A 120 -25.78 -22.22 15.95
N GLY A 121 -24.99 -21.19 15.70
CA GLY A 121 -24.68 -20.13 16.68
C GLY A 121 -23.33 -20.27 17.40
N LYS A 122 -22.63 -21.42 17.31
CA LYS A 122 -21.23 -21.52 17.76
C LYS A 122 -20.30 -21.12 16.62
N VAL A 123 -20.05 -19.82 16.50
CA VAL A 123 -19.09 -19.26 15.56
C VAL A 123 -17.75 -19.15 16.28
N GLN A 124 -16.77 -19.97 15.89
CA GLN A 124 -15.43 -19.90 16.47
C GLN A 124 -14.57 -18.99 15.61
N ALA A 125 -14.13 -17.88 16.18
CA ALA A 125 -13.20 -16.98 15.51
C ALA A 125 -11.78 -17.27 15.98
N ALA A 126 -10.82 -17.27 15.08
CA ALA A 126 -9.40 -17.39 15.39
C ALA A 126 -8.62 -16.37 14.58
N LEU A 127 -7.76 -15.59 15.23
CA LEU A 127 -6.86 -14.71 14.47
C LEU A 127 -5.95 -15.55 13.59
N THR A 128 -5.73 -15.08 12.36
CA THR A 128 -4.81 -15.74 11.43
C THR A 128 -3.38 -15.76 11.98
N GLU A 129 -2.99 -14.71 12.70
CA GLU A 129 -1.62 -14.53 13.20
C GLU A 129 -1.31 -15.38 14.43
N THR A 130 -2.21 -15.41 15.42
CA THR A 130 -1.91 -16.00 16.74
C THR A 130 -2.68 -17.29 17.02
N ARG A 131 -3.59 -17.72 16.13
CA ARG A 131 -4.52 -18.87 16.32
C ARG A 131 -5.24 -18.88 17.68
N ARG A 132 -5.34 -17.73 18.35
CA ARG A 132 -6.08 -17.59 19.60
C ARG A 132 -7.56 -17.58 19.25
N GLY A 133 -8.31 -18.52 19.82
CA GLY A 133 -9.76 -18.52 19.74
C GLY A 133 -10.30 -17.25 20.39
N LEU A 134 -10.94 -16.39 19.61
CA LEU A 134 -11.72 -15.28 20.10
C LEU A 134 -13.12 -15.77 20.44
N ASN A 135 -13.52 -15.60 21.71
CA ASN A 135 -14.87 -15.88 22.16
C ASN A 135 -15.87 -14.83 21.65
N GLU A 136 -15.38 -13.60 21.42
CA GLU A 136 -16.14 -12.50 20.82
C GLU A 136 -15.40 -11.96 19.60
N LEU A 137 -16.11 -11.82 18.48
CA LEU A 137 -15.61 -11.26 17.21
C LEU A 137 -15.39 -9.74 17.36
N VAL A 138 -14.31 -9.37 18.03
CA VAL A 138 -13.91 -7.98 18.23
C VAL A 138 -12.63 -7.71 17.44
N PHE A 139 -12.70 -6.78 16.49
CA PHE A 139 -11.55 -6.34 15.73
C PHE A 139 -10.95 -5.12 16.41
N GLU A 140 -9.67 -5.22 16.73
CA GLU A 140 -8.87 -4.12 17.27
C GLU A 140 -7.87 -3.67 16.20
N PRO A 141 -7.66 -2.35 16.02
CA PRO A 141 -6.75 -1.86 15.00
C PRO A 141 -5.32 -2.13 15.46
N LEU A 142 -4.51 -2.66 14.56
CA LEU A 142 -3.11 -2.94 14.84
C LEU A 142 -2.29 -1.65 14.80
N ARG A 143 -2.54 -0.80 13.80
CA ARG A 143 -1.82 0.46 13.57
C ARG A 143 -2.72 1.49 12.91
N GLU A 144 -2.47 2.76 13.23
CA GLU A 144 -2.98 3.89 12.47
C GLU A 144 -2.14 4.02 11.20
N GLU A 145 -2.77 3.94 10.03
CA GLU A 145 -2.08 4.09 8.76
C GLU A 145 -1.81 5.58 8.51
N HIS A 146 -0.57 5.99 8.78
CA HIS A 146 -0.07 7.29 8.35
C HIS A 146 0.22 7.25 6.85
N TYR A 147 -0.79 7.51 6.02
CA TYR A 147 -0.64 7.57 4.55
C TYR A 147 0.29 8.68 4.05
N TYR A 148 0.71 9.59 4.93
CA TYR A 148 1.61 10.68 4.61
C TYR A 148 2.92 10.50 5.36
N GLU A 149 4.02 10.50 4.62
CA GLU A 149 5.34 10.72 5.19
C GLU A 149 5.38 12.14 5.77
N VAL A 150 5.61 12.25 7.08
CA VAL A 150 5.76 13.54 7.74
C VAL A 150 6.99 14.23 7.13
N ARG A 151 6.80 15.40 6.51
CA ARG A 151 7.91 16.21 6.00
C ARG A 151 8.87 16.47 7.14
N GLU A 152 10.14 16.12 6.98
CA GLU A 152 11.16 16.45 7.97
C GLU A 152 11.09 17.96 8.27
N PRO A 153 10.81 18.36 9.52
CA PRO A 153 10.76 19.77 9.87
C PRO A 153 12.14 20.37 9.58
N PHE A 154 12.18 21.60 9.06
CA PHE A 154 13.43 22.31 8.81
C PHE A 154 14.21 22.39 10.13
N ASN A 155 15.22 21.56 10.27
CA ASN A 155 16.05 21.59 11.46
C ASN A 155 17.24 22.51 11.15
N VAL A 156 17.27 23.69 11.75
CA VAL A 156 18.41 24.62 11.58
C VAL A 156 19.73 23.93 11.97
N MET A 157 19.68 22.99 12.93
CA MET A 157 20.82 22.16 13.31
C MET A 157 21.22 21.14 12.22
N SER A 158 20.28 20.64 11.41
CA SER A 158 20.60 19.78 10.27
C SER A 158 21.18 20.57 9.11
N ILE A 159 20.76 21.83 8.91
CA ILE A 159 21.33 22.72 7.90
C ILE A 159 22.80 23.03 8.23
N VAL A 160 23.13 23.37 9.48
CA VAL A 160 24.52 23.64 9.90
C VAL A 160 25.42 22.40 9.77
N LYS A 161 24.88 21.20 10.04
CA LYS A 161 25.60 19.93 9.89
C LYS A 161 25.56 19.36 8.48
N SER A 162 24.80 19.95 7.57
CA SER A 162 24.68 19.46 6.19
C SER A 162 25.95 19.79 5.39
N PRO A 163 26.31 18.98 4.39
CA PRO A 163 27.41 19.28 3.46
C PRO A 163 27.28 20.67 2.82
N MET A 164 26.04 21.10 2.55
CA MET A 164 25.75 22.43 1.99
C MET A 164 26.03 23.56 3.00
N GLY A 165 25.63 23.40 4.27
CA GLY A 165 25.88 24.39 5.32
C GLY A 165 27.36 24.53 5.68
N LEU A 166 28.10 23.42 5.73
CA LEU A 166 29.53 23.43 6.00
C LEU A 166 30.31 24.09 4.85
N MET A 167 29.93 23.82 3.59
CA MET A 167 30.49 24.50 2.41
C MET A 167 30.30 26.01 2.48
N ILE A 168 29.08 26.48 2.81
CA ILE A 168 28.79 27.91 2.98
C ILE A 168 29.64 28.49 4.11
N GLY A 169 29.72 27.82 5.25
CA GLY A 169 30.54 28.26 6.40
C GLY A 169 32.02 28.37 6.05
N PHE A 170 32.58 27.36 5.38
CA PHE A 170 33.97 27.36 4.92
C PHE A 170 34.25 28.49 3.93
N MET A 171 33.34 28.74 2.98
CA MET A 171 33.48 29.85 2.02
C MET A 171 33.54 31.22 2.71
N VAL A 172 32.67 31.48 3.68
CA VAL A 172 32.69 32.74 4.44
C VAL A 172 34.04 32.92 5.12
N VAL A 173 34.55 31.88 5.78
CA VAL A 173 35.86 31.91 6.46
C VAL A 173 37.01 32.21 5.48
N VAL A 174 37.02 31.58 4.30
CA VAL A 174 38.03 31.82 3.28
C VAL A 174 37.98 33.25 2.74
N VAL A 175 36.79 33.80 2.49
CA VAL A 175 36.64 35.19 1.99
C VAL A 175 37.16 36.21 3.00
N PHE A 176 37.07 35.94 4.30
CA PHE A 176 37.63 36.81 5.34
C PHE A 176 39.14 36.62 5.55
N LEU A 177 39.66 35.40 5.38
CA LEU A 177 41.07 35.08 5.60
C LEU A 177 41.96 35.36 4.38
N MET A 178 41.46 35.16 3.15
CA MET A 178 42.25 35.38 1.93
C MET A 178 42.82 36.79 1.81
N PRO A 179 42.07 37.89 2.06
CA PRO A 179 42.61 39.24 2.01
C PRO A 179 43.81 39.40 2.95
N LYS A 180 43.76 38.80 4.14
CA LYS A 180 44.83 38.87 5.14
C LYS A 180 46.07 38.07 4.79
N LEU A 181 45.93 36.99 4.04
CA LEU A 181 47.06 36.18 3.58
C LEU A 181 47.73 36.80 2.36
N VAL A 182 46.94 37.33 1.42
CA VAL A 182 47.43 37.99 0.19
C VAL A 182 48.13 39.31 0.48
N GLU A 183 47.68 40.06 1.50
CA GLU A 183 48.34 41.30 1.95
C GLU A 183 49.75 41.08 2.52
N ASN A 184 50.12 39.86 2.93
CA ASN A 184 51.40 39.55 3.58
C ASN A 184 52.32 38.62 2.75
N MET A 185 51.96 38.28 1.51
CA MET A 185 52.74 37.39 0.64
C MET A 185 53.31 38.11 -0.59
N ASP A 186 54.48 37.68 -1.06
CA ASP A 186 55.14 38.23 -2.24
C ASP A 186 54.38 37.87 -3.55
N PRO A 187 54.31 38.79 -4.54
CA PRO A 187 53.53 38.60 -5.77
C PRO A 187 53.99 37.45 -6.67
N GLU A 188 55.21 36.91 -6.47
CA GLU A 188 55.68 35.71 -7.17
C GLU A 188 55.13 34.40 -6.58
N GLU A 189 54.86 34.34 -5.27
CA GLU A 189 54.36 33.13 -4.61
C GLU A 189 52.87 32.92 -4.87
N ILE A 190 52.12 34.01 -4.96
CA ILE A 190 50.70 33.99 -5.31
C ILE A 190 50.49 33.42 -6.72
N ARG A 191 51.39 33.75 -7.67
CA ARG A 191 51.36 33.22 -9.04
C ARG A 191 51.62 31.72 -9.08
N LYS A 192 52.58 31.22 -8.28
CA LYS A 192 52.86 29.78 -8.15
C LYS A 192 51.69 29.03 -7.50
N ALA A 193 51.11 29.58 -6.43
CA ALA A 193 49.93 29.01 -5.79
C ALA A 193 48.72 28.97 -6.73
N GLN A 194 48.55 29.99 -7.58
CA GLN A 194 47.49 30.04 -8.57
C GLN A 194 47.68 29.03 -9.71
N GLU A 195 48.92 28.77 -10.12
CA GLU A 195 49.26 27.72 -11.10
C GLU A 195 49.03 26.30 -10.53
N GLU A 196 49.35 26.09 -9.25
CA GLU A 196 49.06 24.83 -8.55
C GLU A 196 47.56 24.62 -8.31
N MET A 197 46.82 25.67 -7.92
CA MET A 197 45.36 25.62 -7.76
C MET A 197 44.64 25.33 -9.08
N ARG A 198 45.14 25.87 -10.20
CA ARG A 198 44.61 25.57 -11.53
C ARG A 198 44.86 24.12 -11.94
N ASN A 199 45.99 23.54 -11.51
CA ASN A 199 46.34 22.15 -11.80
C ASN A 199 45.69 21.13 -10.85
N GLN A 200 45.39 21.51 -9.60
CA GLN A 200 44.85 20.59 -8.57
C GLN A 200 43.32 20.49 -8.53
N GLY A 201 42.59 21.14 -9.44
CA GLY A 201 41.14 20.94 -9.58
C GLY A 201 40.30 21.30 -8.36
N VAL A 202 40.87 22.05 -7.40
CA VAL A 202 40.13 22.65 -6.31
C VAL A 202 39.16 23.66 -6.91
N PRO A 203 37.86 23.61 -6.57
CA PRO A 203 36.88 24.52 -7.13
C PRO A 203 37.21 25.92 -6.64
N SER A 204 37.77 26.74 -7.53
CA SER A 204 37.88 28.17 -7.30
C SER A 204 36.47 28.73 -7.11
N ILE A 205 36.33 29.76 -6.28
CA ILE A 205 35.06 30.43 -5.94
C ILE A 205 34.27 30.83 -7.21
N ALA A 206 34.95 31.02 -8.34
CA ALA A 206 34.37 31.30 -9.65
C ALA A 206 33.53 30.14 -10.24
N ASN A 207 33.85 28.88 -9.93
CA ASN A 207 33.13 27.71 -10.43
C ASN A 207 31.96 27.27 -9.54
N LEU A 208 31.84 27.85 -8.33
CA LEU A 208 30.76 27.58 -7.37
C LEU A 208 29.65 28.62 -7.40
N MET A 209 29.75 29.67 -8.22
CA MET A 209 28.64 30.56 -8.54
C MET A 209 27.86 30.01 -9.74
N PRO A 210 26.61 29.53 -9.57
CA PRO A 210 25.78 29.11 -10.70
C PRO A 210 25.25 30.38 -11.38
N GLY A 211 26.00 31.00 -12.29
CA GLY A 211 25.45 32.15 -13.01
C GLY A 211 26.37 33.09 -13.79
N SER A 212 27.62 32.76 -14.06
CA SER A 212 28.43 33.60 -14.97
C SER A 212 29.26 32.78 -15.98
N GLY A 213 28.62 31.79 -16.58
CA GLY A 213 29.09 31.14 -17.80
C GLY A 213 28.37 31.66 -19.05
N ARG A 214 28.96 32.68 -19.68
CA ARG A 214 29.12 32.84 -21.15
C ARG A 214 27.86 32.77 -22.04
N SER A 215 27.46 33.92 -22.60
CA SER A 215 26.86 34.00 -23.94
C SER A 215 27.66 35.01 -24.79
N ASN A 216 28.31 34.48 -25.84
CA ASN A 216 29.05 35.11 -26.94
C ASN A 216 30.01 36.27 -26.63
#